data_AF-H8Z791-F1
#
_entry.id   AF-H8Z791-F1
#
_cell.length_a   1.000
_cell.length_b   1.000
_cell.length_c   1.000
_cell.angle_alpha   90.00
_cell.angle_beta   90.00
_cell.angle_gamma   90.00
#
_symmetry.space_group_name_H-M   'P 1'
#
loop_
_entity.id
_entity.type
_entity.pdbx_description
1 polymer ?
#
loop_
_entity_poly.entity_id
_entity_poly.type
_entity_poly.pdbx_seq_one_letter_code
_entity_poly.pdbx_strand_id
1 'polypeptide(L)'
;MSHDQNFKNLILDYPRQAIEFAAASEAARLGDDVRILPLREEQLKERLGERFRELDVPLLLEWPDGHRQALLFVFEEETEPGRFSIHRLIHYCVDIAELYQTERVVPVVIFLHPGHFRESLSLGSDTRVYLHFSYLAWPLFGLKARDYFDSPNLVARLNLPNMHYAPEEKVEVYAQAVRGLRTLEPDRERQIKYLDFVDIYANLDENERQHYQQDYAEEIETMSAFADRFI
;
A
#
# COMPACT_ATOMS: atom_id res chain seq x y z
N MET A 1 7.34 -7.68 13.16
CA MET A 1 6.81 -7.96 11.80
C MET A 1 7.65 -7.13 10.84
N SER A 2 8.06 -7.64 9.68
CA SER A 2 8.76 -6.79 8.68
C SER A 2 7.78 -5.75 8.11
N HIS A 3 8.27 -4.56 7.75
CA HIS A 3 7.47 -3.46 7.18
C HIS A 3 6.69 -3.89 5.94
N ASP A 4 7.38 -4.55 5.03
CA ASP A 4 6.91 -5.54 4.07
C ASP A 4 5.58 -6.28 4.41
N GLN A 5 5.56 -7.05 5.49
CA GLN A 5 4.38 -7.84 5.88
C GLN A 5 3.24 -6.95 6.42
N ASN A 6 3.58 -5.81 7.03
CA ASN A 6 2.59 -4.82 7.47
C ASN A 6 1.81 -4.24 6.28
N PHE A 7 2.49 -3.85 5.20
CA PHE A 7 1.85 -3.34 3.99
C PHE A 7 1.04 -4.40 3.26
N LYS A 8 1.58 -5.61 3.17
CA LYS A 8 0.86 -6.75 2.61
C LYS A 8 -0.46 -7.00 3.33
N ASN A 9 -0.43 -7.01 4.66
CA ASN A 9 -1.63 -7.14 5.48
C ASN A 9 -2.62 -5.99 5.23
N LEU A 10 -2.13 -4.75 5.14
CA LEU A 10 -2.96 -3.56 4.88
C LEU A 10 -3.71 -3.66 3.56
N ILE A 11 -3.03 -4.07 2.48
CA ILE A 11 -3.64 -4.25 1.16
C ILE A 11 -4.64 -5.40 1.18
N LEU A 12 -4.33 -6.51 1.86
CA LEU A 12 -5.22 -7.67 1.93
C LEU A 12 -6.48 -7.42 2.78
N ASP A 13 -6.37 -6.65 3.86
CA ASP A 13 -7.52 -6.31 4.71
C ASP A 13 -8.41 -5.23 4.07
N TYR A 14 -7.82 -4.29 3.31
CA TYR A 14 -8.53 -3.18 2.67
C TYR A 14 -8.23 -3.05 1.16
N PRO A 15 -8.46 -4.09 0.35
CA PRO A 15 -7.99 -4.13 -1.03
C PRO A 15 -8.64 -3.04 -1.90
N ARG A 16 -9.94 -2.78 -1.71
CA ARG A 16 -10.63 -1.71 -2.44
C ARG A 16 -10.04 -0.33 -2.13
N GLN A 17 -9.84 -0.02 -0.86
CA GLN A 17 -9.26 1.27 -0.44
C GLN A 17 -7.81 1.42 -0.91
N ALA A 18 -7.04 0.33 -0.92
CA ALA A 18 -5.68 0.34 -1.48
C ALA A 18 -5.68 0.64 -2.99
N ILE A 19 -6.61 0.05 -3.76
CA ILE A 19 -6.75 0.34 -5.20
C ILE A 19 -7.21 1.78 -5.43
N GLU A 20 -8.19 2.27 -4.67
CA GLU A 20 -8.66 3.66 -4.75
C GLU A 20 -7.56 4.67 -4.51
N PHE A 21 -6.67 4.40 -3.55
CA PHE A 21 -5.60 5.32 -3.21
C PHE A 21 -4.43 5.23 -4.20
N ALA A 22 -3.98 4.02 -4.53
CA ALA A 22 -2.77 3.80 -5.33
C ALA A 22 -2.99 3.85 -6.85
N ALA A 23 -4.21 3.54 -7.29
CA ALA A 23 -4.55 3.34 -8.68
C ALA A 23 -5.92 3.95 -8.99
N ALA A 24 -6.11 5.23 -8.64
CA ALA A 24 -7.39 5.93 -8.75
C ALA A 24 -8.07 5.81 -10.14
N SER A 25 -7.29 5.79 -11.23
CA SER A 25 -7.81 5.59 -12.60
C SER A 25 -8.36 4.18 -12.87
N GLU A 26 -7.83 3.18 -12.19
CA GLU A 26 -8.38 1.82 -12.19
C GLU A 26 -9.59 1.73 -11.27
N ALA A 27 -9.51 2.38 -10.10
CA ALA A 27 -10.57 2.39 -9.11
C ALA A 27 -11.86 3.03 -9.62
N ALA A 28 -11.77 4.09 -10.43
CA ALA A 28 -12.93 4.74 -11.04
C ALA A 28 -13.79 3.81 -11.93
N ARG A 29 -13.24 2.65 -12.33
CA ARG A 29 -13.92 1.61 -13.11
C ARG A 29 -14.40 0.43 -12.26
N LEU A 30 -14.10 0.41 -10.97
CA LEU A 30 -14.60 -0.60 -10.04
C LEU A 30 -16.07 -0.32 -9.76
N GLY A 31 -16.97 -1.15 -10.29
CA GLY A 31 -18.34 -1.23 -9.77
C GLY A 31 -18.35 -1.73 -8.33
N ASP A 32 -19.47 -1.57 -7.63
CA ASP A 32 -19.65 -2.11 -6.28
C ASP A 32 -19.70 -3.64 -6.25
N ASP A 33 -20.04 -4.24 -7.39
CA ASP A 33 -20.25 -5.66 -7.63
C ASP A 33 -18.98 -6.44 -8.02
N VAL A 34 -17.87 -5.74 -8.30
CA VAL A 34 -16.59 -6.39 -8.61
C VAL A 34 -16.06 -7.12 -7.38
N ARG A 35 -15.69 -8.38 -7.58
CA ARG A 35 -15.07 -9.21 -6.55
C ARG A 35 -13.56 -9.00 -6.60
N ILE A 36 -12.98 -8.62 -5.48
CA ILE A 36 -11.52 -8.46 -5.34
C ILE A 36 -11.00 -9.66 -4.55
N LEU A 37 -10.21 -10.51 -5.19
CA LEU A 37 -9.74 -11.78 -4.66
C LEU A 37 -8.21 -11.77 -4.59
N PRO A 38 -7.59 -12.03 -3.44
CA PRO A 38 -6.15 -12.25 -3.39
C PRO A 38 -5.77 -13.51 -4.16
N LEU A 39 -4.73 -13.42 -4.99
CA LEU A 39 -4.21 -14.55 -5.73
C LEU A 39 -3.31 -15.41 -4.84
N ARG A 40 -3.39 -16.73 -4.99
CA ARG A 40 -2.70 -17.68 -4.12
C ARG A 40 -1.20 -17.68 -4.41
N GLU A 41 -0.41 -17.31 -3.41
CA GLU A 41 1.06 -17.26 -3.51
C GLU A 41 1.70 -18.61 -3.83
N GLU A 42 1.13 -19.72 -3.40
CA GLU A 42 1.67 -21.06 -3.66
C GLU A 42 1.68 -21.37 -5.17
N GLN A 43 0.60 -21.05 -5.88
CA GLN A 43 0.50 -21.23 -7.34
C GLN A 43 1.48 -20.32 -8.09
N LEU A 44 1.71 -19.13 -7.55
CA LEU A 44 2.67 -18.17 -8.09
C LEU A 44 4.11 -18.64 -7.83
N LYS A 45 4.43 -19.10 -6.62
CA LYS A 45 5.76 -19.66 -6.26
C LYS A 45 6.09 -20.91 -7.09
N GLU A 46 5.13 -21.80 -7.32
CA GLU A 46 5.31 -23.00 -8.17
C GLU A 46 5.66 -22.66 -9.63
N ARG A 47 5.12 -21.56 -10.16
CA ARG A 47 5.33 -21.14 -11.56
C ARG A 47 6.50 -20.18 -11.74
N LEU A 48 6.71 -19.28 -10.77
CA LEU A 48 7.71 -18.22 -10.81
C LEU A 48 9.06 -18.64 -10.21
N GLY A 49 9.08 -19.73 -9.42
CA GLY A 49 10.28 -20.26 -8.77
C GLY A 49 10.91 -19.27 -7.78
N GLU A 50 12.25 -19.28 -7.69
CA GLU A 50 13.03 -18.37 -6.82
C GLU A 50 12.88 -16.88 -7.16
N ARG A 51 12.16 -16.55 -8.24
CA ARG A 51 11.96 -15.17 -8.67
C ARG A 51 10.83 -14.48 -7.93
N PHE A 52 9.94 -15.18 -7.21
CA PHE A 52 8.84 -14.56 -6.45
C PHE A 52 9.35 -13.93 -5.15
N ARG A 53 9.12 -12.63 -4.95
CA ARG A 53 9.28 -12.04 -3.62
C ARG A 53 8.03 -12.35 -2.80
N GLU A 54 8.22 -12.72 -1.54
CA GLU A 54 7.15 -13.01 -0.56
C GLU A 54 6.16 -11.83 -0.31
N LEU A 55 6.40 -10.70 -0.97
CA LEU A 55 5.91 -9.36 -0.65
C LEU A 55 4.96 -8.79 -1.71
N ASP A 56 4.89 -9.44 -2.87
CA ASP A 56 3.98 -9.03 -3.93
C ASP A 56 2.56 -9.42 -3.52
N VAL A 57 1.62 -8.47 -3.66
CA VAL A 57 0.19 -8.69 -3.39
C VAL A 57 -0.59 -8.64 -4.69
N PRO A 58 -0.66 -9.76 -5.42
CA PRO A 58 -1.50 -9.88 -6.59
C PRO A 58 -2.96 -10.03 -6.18
N LEU A 59 -3.80 -9.15 -6.72
CA LEU A 59 -5.25 -9.17 -6.59
C LEU A 59 -5.87 -9.46 -7.96
N LEU A 60 -6.88 -10.32 -7.99
CA LEU A 60 -7.73 -10.55 -9.15
C LEU A 60 -9.07 -9.88 -8.94
N LEU A 61 -9.43 -9.04 -9.90
CA LEU A 61 -10.72 -8.39 -9.98
C LEU A 61 -11.58 -9.19 -10.95
N GLU A 62 -12.73 -9.64 -10.49
CA GLU A 62 -13.71 -10.37 -11.30
C GLU A 62 -15.03 -9.61 -11.34
N TRP A 63 -15.48 -9.26 -12.55
CA TRP A 63 -16.78 -8.64 -12.79
C TRP A 63 -17.87 -9.70 -13.02
N PRO A 64 -19.15 -9.38 -12.79
CA PRO A 64 -20.24 -10.36 -12.98
C PRO A 64 -20.40 -10.88 -14.41
N ASP A 65 -19.93 -10.12 -15.41
CA ASP A 65 -19.92 -10.53 -16.82
C ASP A 65 -18.78 -11.50 -17.17
N GLY A 66 -17.94 -11.86 -16.19
CA GLY A 66 -16.81 -12.77 -16.35
C GLY A 66 -15.52 -12.09 -16.82
N HIS A 67 -15.50 -10.76 -17.01
CA HIS A 67 -14.26 -10.05 -17.25
C HIS A 67 -13.34 -10.09 -16.03
N ARG A 68 -12.03 -10.15 -16.30
CA ARG A 68 -10.98 -10.27 -15.29
C ARG A 68 -9.86 -9.28 -15.50
N GLN A 69 -9.35 -8.71 -14.41
CA GLN A 69 -8.16 -7.86 -14.39
C GLN A 69 -7.31 -8.22 -13.18
N ALA A 70 -6.01 -8.36 -13.38
CA ALA A 70 -5.08 -8.50 -12.27
C ALA A 70 -4.52 -7.12 -11.89
N LEU A 71 -4.48 -6.82 -10.60
CA LEU A 71 -3.65 -5.77 -10.03
C LEU A 71 -2.50 -6.40 -9.28
N LEU A 72 -1.29 -5.96 -9.57
CA LEU A 72 -0.09 -6.44 -8.90
C LEU A 72 0.49 -5.29 -8.07
N PHE A 73 0.31 -5.35 -6.76
CA PHE A 73 1.02 -4.45 -5.85
C PHE A 73 2.39 -5.04 -5.56
N VAL A 74 3.44 -4.30 -5.90
CA VAL A 74 4.83 -4.59 -5.54
C VAL A 74 5.28 -3.53 -4.55
N PHE A 75 5.76 -3.98 -3.40
CA PHE A 75 6.29 -3.11 -2.38
C PHE A 75 7.82 -3.04 -2.50
N GLU A 76 8.37 -1.82 -2.53
CA GLU A 76 9.81 -1.60 -2.51
C GLU A 76 10.17 -0.70 -1.32
N GLU A 77 10.61 -1.34 -0.24
CA GLU A 77 11.02 -0.72 1.02
C GLU A 77 12.41 -0.08 0.95
N GLU A 78 13.32 -0.70 0.20
CA GLU A 78 14.75 -0.48 0.38
C GLU A 78 15.26 0.80 -0.28
N THR A 79 15.85 1.66 0.55
CA THR A 79 16.51 2.92 0.21
C THR A 79 17.80 2.72 -0.63
N GLU A 80 18.19 1.48 -0.93
CA GLU A 80 19.35 1.18 -1.78
C GLU A 80 18.99 1.25 -3.27
N PRO A 81 19.60 2.19 -4.03
CA PRO A 81 19.43 2.27 -5.48
C PRO A 81 19.97 1.00 -6.15
N GLY A 82 19.09 0.13 -6.67
CA GLY A 82 19.49 -0.97 -7.56
C GLY A 82 18.78 -2.31 -7.38
N ARG A 83 17.93 -2.50 -6.35
CA ARG A 83 17.21 -3.78 -6.14
C ARG A 83 15.82 -3.84 -6.76
N PHE A 84 15.17 -2.70 -6.99
CA PHE A 84 13.98 -2.66 -7.85
C PHE A 84 14.39 -2.99 -9.29
N SER A 85 13.75 -4.00 -9.87
CA SER A 85 14.00 -4.42 -11.25
C SER A 85 12.71 -4.35 -12.05
N ILE A 86 12.61 -3.32 -12.90
CA ILE A 86 11.51 -3.21 -13.87
C ILE A 86 11.43 -4.44 -14.80
N HIS A 87 12.55 -5.10 -15.07
CA HIS A 87 12.57 -6.36 -15.83
C HIS A 87 11.89 -7.50 -15.07
N ARG A 88 12.13 -7.61 -13.76
CA ARG A 88 11.45 -8.61 -12.91
C ARG A 88 9.95 -8.33 -12.86
N LEU A 89 9.56 -7.07 -12.72
CA LEU A 89 8.15 -6.65 -12.74
C LEU A 89 7.45 -7.01 -14.06
N ILE A 90 8.13 -6.84 -15.19
CA ILE A 90 7.63 -7.28 -16.51
C ILE A 90 7.36 -8.79 -16.50
N HIS A 91 8.31 -9.61 -16.04
CA HIS A 91 8.13 -11.05 -15.98
C HIS A 91 6.90 -11.43 -15.15
N TYR A 92 6.74 -10.86 -13.96
CA TYR A 92 5.56 -11.13 -13.14
C TYR A 92 4.25 -10.78 -13.84
N CYS A 93 4.20 -9.62 -14.52
CA CYS A 93 2.98 -9.22 -15.21
C CYS A 93 2.60 -10.22 -16.31
N VAL A 94 3.58 -10.68 -17.08
CA VAL A 94 3.37 -11.64 -18.16
C VAL A 94 2.98 -13.03 -17.62
N ASP A 95 3.62 -13.47 -16.53
CA ASP A 95 3.33 -14.76 -15.91
C ASP A 95 1.93 -14.77 -15.28
N ILE A 96 1.49 -13.67 -14.65
CA ILE A 96 0.12 -13.50 -14.15
C ILE A 96 -0.89 -13.45 -15.30
N ALA A 97 -0.58 -12.72 -16.37
CA ALA A 97 -1.43 -12.65 -17.55
C ALA A 97 -1.68 -14.04 -18.16
N GLU A 98 -0.64 -14.87 -18.26
CA GLU A 98 -0.74 -16.25 -18.75
C GLU A 98 -1.53 -17.13 -17.78
N LEU A 99 -1.18 -17.13 -16.48
CA LEU A 99 -1.79 -17.99 -15.47
C LEU A 99 -3.30 -17.75 -15.33
N TYR A 100 -3.73 -16.50 -15.37
CA TYR A 100 -5.12 -16.11 -15.20
C TYR A 100 -5.85 -15.81 -16.52
N GLN A 101 -5.19 -16.05 -17.66
CA GLN A 101 -5.75 -15.89 -19.00
C GLN A 101 -6.38 -14.50 -19.20
N THR A 102 -5.64 -13.46 -18.82
CA THR A 102 -6.08 -12.06 -18.96
C THR A 102 -5.00 -11.21 -19.62
N GLU A 103 -5.44 -10.29 -20.47
CA GLU A 103 -4.57 -9.26 -21.06
C GLU A 103 -4.56 -7.97 -20.22
N ARG A 104 -5.30 -7.93 -19.10
CA ARG A 104 -5.44 -6.76 -18.24
C ARG A 104 -4.66 -6.97 -16.94
N VAL A 105 -3.43 -6.49 -16.93
CA VAL A 105 -2.58 -6.48 -15.72
C VAL A 105 -2.14 -5.05 -15.43
N VAL A 106 -2.42 -4.58 -14.22
CA VAL A 106 -1.97 -3.26 -13.75
C VAL A 106 -0.93 -3.43 -12.65
N PRO A 107 0.35 -3.19 -12.96
CA PRO A 107 1.39 -3.13 -11.95
C PRO A 107 1.35 -1.80 -11.21
N VAL A 108 1.36 -1.88 -9.88
CA VAL A 108 1.43 -0.76 -8.95
C VAL A 108 2.66 -0.97 -8.07
N VAL A 109 3.56 0.01 -8.02
CA VAL A 109 4.79 -0.07 -7.21
C VAL A 109 4.76 0.99 -6.11
N ILE A 110 4.85 0.55 -4.86
CA ILE A 110 4.83 1.42 -3.69
C ILE A 110 6.26 1.79 -3.31
N PHE A 111 6.55 3.09 -3.23
CA PHE A 111 7.85 3.59 -2.78
C PHE A 111 7.70 4.38 -1.48
N LEU A 112 8.37 3.93 -0.42
CA LEU A 112 8.40 4.62 0.88
C LEU A 112 9.48 5.69 0.97
N HIS A 113 10.56 5.55 0.21
CA HIS A 113 11.71 6.42 0.31
C HIS A 113 12.03 7.07 -1.04
N PRO A 114 12.55 8.31 -1.04
CA PRO A 114 13.05 8.94 -2.26
C PRO A 114 14.18 8.10 -2.89
N GLY A 115 14.19 8.04 -4.21
CA GLY A 115 15.22 7.32 -4.96
C GLY A 115 15.08 7.50 -6.46
N HIS A 116 16.06 7.00 -7.21
CA HIS A 116 15.99 6.93 -8.66
C HIS A 116 15.46 5.56 -9.08
N PHE A 117 14.18 5.51 -9.42
CA PHE A 117 13.55 4.34 -10.01
C PHE A 117 13.18 4.63 -11.46
N ARG A 118 13.38 3.64 -12.33
CA ARG A 118 12.99 3.74 -13.73
C ARG A 118 11.49 3.42 -13.82
N GLU A 119 10.66 4.38 -14.22
CA GLU A 119 9.20 4.21 -14.33
C GLU A 119 8.76 3.54 -15.64
N SER A 120 9.61 3.61 -16.68
CA SER A 120 9.33 2.96 -17.96
C SER A 120 10.55 2.31 -18.60
N LEU A 121 10.31 1.21 -19.31
CA LEU A 121 11.29 0.50 -20.11
C LEU A 121 10.77 0.37 -21.53
N SER A 122 11.63 0.67 -22.50
CA SER A 122 11.39 0.35 -23.90
C SER A 122 12.49 -0.58 -24.39
N LEU A 123 12.11 -1.73 -24.94
CA LEU A 123 13.02 -2.68 -25.57
C LEU A 123 12.74 -2.70 -27.07
N GLY A 124 13.80 -2.51 -27.86
CA GLY A 124 13.70 -2.28 -29.30
C GLY A 124 15.02 -2.54 -30.01
N SER A 125 14.97 -2.43 -31.34
CA SER A 125 16.14 -2.21 -32.19
C SER A 125 16.28 -0.72 -32.50
N ASP A 126 17.28 -0.36 -33.32
CA ASP A 126 17.45 1.00 -33.84
C ASP A 126 16.26 1.49 -34.70
N THR A 127 15.39 0.57 -35.13
CA THR A 127 14.29 0.85 -36.07
C THR A 127 12.90 0.65 -35.50
N ARG A 128 12.75 -0.06 -34.38
CA ARG A 128 11.44 -0.41 -33.84
C ARG A 128 11.47 -0.76 -32.34
N VAL A 129 10.44 -0.34 -31.61
CA VAL A 129 10.14 -0.79 -30.25
C VAL A 129 9.24 -2.03 -30.30
N TYR A 130 9.61 -3.08 -29.57
CA TYR A 130 8.86 -4.34 -29.47
C TYR A 130 8.14 -4.49 -28.13
N LEU A 131 8.69 -3.87 -27.07
CA LEU A 131 8.06 -3.81 -25.75
C LEU A 131 8.16 -2.38 -25.24
N HIS A 132 7.02 -1.81 -24.89
CA HIS A 132 6.95 -0.63 -24.04
C HIS A 132 6.23 -1.02 -22.75
N PHE A 133 6.86 -0.75 -21.61
CA PHE A 133 6.34 -1.11 -20.32
C PHE A 133 6.43 0.08 -19.36
N SER A 134 5.37 0.28 -18.59
CA SER A 134 5.28 1.25 -17.51
C SER A 134 4.41 0.68 -16.40
N TYR A 135 4.49 1.27 -15.22
CA TYR A 135 3.68 0.90 -14.06
C TYR A 135 3.15 2.16 -13.35
N LEU A 136 2.16 1.97 -12.48
CA LEU A 136 1.68 3.03 -11.60
C LEU A 136 2.65 3.15 -10.42
N ALA A 137 3.45 4.22 -10.40
CA ALA A 137 4.29 4.55 -9.25
C ALA A 137 3.44 5.19 -8.16
N TRP A 138 3.53 4.68 -6.94
CA TRP A 138 2.91 5.25 -5.75
C TRP A 138 4.00 5.71 -4.76
N PRO A 139 4.58 6.90 -4.97
CA PRO A 139 5.63 7.45 -4.12
C PRO A 139 5.02 8.13 -2.89
N LEU A 140 4.82 7.37 -1.81
CA LEU A 140 4.21 7.88 -0.58
C LEU A 140 4.98 9.10 -0.04
N PHE A 141 6.32 9.05 -0.07
CA PHE A 141 7.19 10.15 0.34
C PHE A 141 6.97 11.47 -0.42
N GLY A 142 6.37 11.42 -1.61
CA GLY A 142 6.11 12.59 -2.45
C GLY A 142 4.73 13.22 -2.21
N LEU A 143 3.83 12.52 -1.54
CA LEU A 143 2.49 13.01 -1.21
C LEU A 143 2.57 13.93 0.01
N LYS A 144 1.81 15.03 0.05
CA LYS A 144 1.75 15.89 1.25
C LYS A 144 0.75 15.30 2.23
N ALA A 145 1.17 15.02 3.46
CA ALA A 145 0.31 14.42 4.48
C ALA A 145 -0.98 15.22 4.70
N ARG A 146 -0.88 16.56 4.75
CA ARG A 146 -2.01 17.48 4.94
C ARG A 146 -3.14 17.30 3.92
N ASP A 147 -2.82 16.96 2.67
CA ASP A 147 -3.83 16.77 1.61
C ASP A 147 -4.74 15.56 1.91
N TYR A 148 -4.35 14.69 2.85
CA TYR A 148 -5.06 13.47 3.23
C TYR A 148 -5.56 13.50 4.69
N PHE A 149 -5.52 14.64 5.37
CA PHE A 149 -6.00 14.77 6.75
C PHE A 149 -7.51 14.53 6.92
N ASP A 150 -8.30 14.78 5.88
CA ASP A 150 -9.75 14.52 5.91
C ASP A 150 -10.14 13.46 4.88
N SER A 151 -9.15 12.66 4.43
CA SER A 151 -9.41 11.59 3.46
C SER A 151 -10.38 10.57 4.05
N PRO A 152 -11.44 10.19 3.31
CA PRO A 152 -12.34 9.11 3.72
C PRO A 152 -11.71 7.73 3.53
N ASN A 153 -10.52 7.65 2.92
CA ASN A 153 -9.81 6.41 2.65
C ASN A 153 -8.87 6.05 3.82
N LEU A 154 -9.19 4.98 4.54
CA LEU A 154 -8.44 4.46 5.68
C LEU A 154 -6.98 4.13 5.32
N VAL A 155 -6.74 3.52 4.15
CA VAL A 155 -5.37 3.19 3.72
C VAL A 155 -4.55 4.46 3.54
N ALA A 156 -5.14 5.55 3.03
CA ALA A 156 -4.48 6.85 2.98
C ALA A 156 -4.21 7.43 4.37
N ARG A 157 -5.18 7.36 5.27
CA ARG A 157 -5.05 7.85 6.66
C ARG A 157 -3.96 7.13 7.45
N LEU A 158 -3.87 5.81 7.30
CA LEU A 158 -2.82 5.00 7.94
C LEU A 158 -1.42 5.26 7.38
N ASN A 159 -1.32 5.75 6.14
CA ASN A 159 -0.06 6.05 5.49
C ASN A 159 0.43 7.48 5.67
N LEU A 160 -0.29 8.34 6.41
CA LEU A 160 0.17 9.71 6.68
C LEU A 160 1.61 9.80 7.22
N PRO A 161 2.07 8.91 8.11
CA PRO A 161 3.47 8.95 8.57
C PRO A 161 4.51 8.67 7.47
N ASN A 162 4.12 8.01 6.38
CA ASN A 162 4.96 7.70 5.22
C ASN A 162 4.94 8.82 4.16
N MET A 163 4.18 9.89 4.39
CA MET A 163 4.04 11.02 3.48
C MET A 163 5.01 12.17 3.83
N HIS A 164 5.07 13.18 2.97
CA HIS A 164 5.82 14.40 3.21
C HIS A 164 5.10 15.33 4.21
N TYR A 165 5.83 15.73 5.26
CA TYR A 165 5.45 16.75 6.24
C TYR A 165 6.72 17.38 6.84
N ALA A 166 6.61 18.57 7.41
CA ALA A 166 7.70 19.19 8.16
C ALA A 166 7.87 18.49 9.52
N PRO A 167 9.10 18.36 10.06
CA PRO A 167 9.35 17.64 11.30
C PRO A 167 8.47 18.09 12.49
N GLU A 168 8.15 19.37 12.55
CA GLU A 168 7.33 19.97 13.60
C GLU A 168 5.87 19.49 13.56
N GLU A 169 5.41 19.01 12.41
CA GLU A 169 4.04 18.53 12.18
C GLU A 169 3.87 17.05 12.53
N LYS A 170 4.96 16.34 12.87
CA LYS A 170 4.97 14.88 13.04
C LYS A 170 3.94 14.39 14.07
N VAL A 171 3.78 15.12 15.18
CA VAL A 171 2.77 14.81 16.20
C VAL A 171 1.34 14.98 15.67
N GLU A 172 1.08 16.04 14.90
CA GLU A 172 -0.24 16.27 14.28
C GLU A 172 -0.53 15.19 13.22
N VAL A 173 0.45 14.84 12.39
CA VAL A 173 0.36 13.76 11.39
C VAL A 173 -0.01 12.43 12.06
N TYR A 174 0.66 12.10 13.16
CA TYR A 174 0.35 10.91 13.96
C TYR A 174 -1.09 10.96 14.51
N ALA A 175 -1.48 12.06 15.15
CA ALA A 175 -2.82 12.23 15.69
C ALA A 175 -3.90 12.10 14.61
N GLN A 176 -3.65 12.67 13.44
CA GLN A 176 -4.53 12.55 12.28
C GLN A 176 -4.64 11.09 11.79
N ALA A 177 -3.54 10.35 11.72
CA ALA A 177 -3.60 8.93 11.37
C ALA A 177 -4.41 8.11 12.38
N VAL A 178 -4.18 8.32 13.69
CA VAL A 178 -4.92 7.65 14.77
C VAL A 178 -6.40 8.01 14.75
N ARG A 179 -6.73 9.29 14.58
CA ARG A 179 -8.12 9.75 14.43
C ARG A 179 -8.79 9.09 13.23
N GLY A 180 -8.11 9.09 12.08
CA GLY A 180 -8.58 8.43 10.86
C GLY A 180 -8.91 6.96 11.08
N LEU A 181 -7.98 6.22 11.70
CA LEU A 181 -8.17 4.82 12.07
C LEU A 181 -9.43 4.62 12.93
N ARG A 182 -9.57 5.41 14.00
CA ARG A 182 -10.74 5.32 14.90
C ARG A 182 -12.05 5.63 14.18
N THR A 183 -12.06 6.60 13.28
CA THR A 183 -13.29 7.04 12.61
C THR A 183 -13.71 6.14 11.46
N LEU A 184 -12.75 5.50 10.78
CA LEU A 184 -13.01 4.77 9.53
C LEU A 184 -12.99 3.25 9.71
N GLU A 185 -12.33 2.72 10.74
CA GLU A 185 -12.31 1.27 11.01
C GLU A 185 -13.25 0.93 12.18
N PRO A 186 -14.36 0.23 11.96
CA PRO A 186 -15.28 -0.17 13.02
C PRO A 186 -14.80 -1.39 13.83
N ASP A 187 -13.95 -2.25 13.27
CA ASP A 187 -13.47 -3.46 13.94
C ASP A 187 -12.37 -3.15 14.94
N ARG A 188 -12.57 -3.62 16.17
CA ARG A 188 -11.70 -3.26 17.29
C ARG A 188 -10.33 -3.94 17.24
N GLU A 189 -10.27 -5.19 16.78
CA GLU A 189 -9.00 -5.90 16.64
C GLU A 189 -8.15 -5.27 15.53
N ARG A 190 -8.80 -4.85 14.44
CA ARG A 190 -8.14 -4.10 13.36
C ARG A 190 -7.67 -2.73 13.83
N GLN A 191 -8.43 -2.01 14.66
CA GLN A 191 -7.95 -0.77 15.27
C GLN A 191 -6.66 -0.99 16.07
N ILE A 192 -6.57 -2.06 16.88
CA ILE A 192 -5.35 -2.36 17.63
C ILE A 192 -4.20 -2.70 16.68
N LYS A 193 -4.43 -3.62 15.73
CA LYS A 193 -3.44 -4.03 14.73
C LYS A 193 -2.87 -2.85 13.93
N TYR A 194 -3.72 -1.93 13.49
CA TYR A 194 -3.30 -0.81 12.64
C TYR A 194 -2.85 0.42 13.45
N LEU A 195 -3.09 0.44 14.75
CA LEU A 195 -2.39 1.39 15.62
C LEU A 195 -0.90 1.07 15.68
N ASP A 196 -0.55 -0.21 15.87
CA ASP A 196 0.85 -0.67 15.82
C ASP A 196 1.51 -0.30 14.48
N PHE A 197 0.77 -0.38 13.37
CA PHE A 197 1.23 0.08 12.06
C PHE A 197 1.61 1.57 12.10
N VAL A 198 0.70 2.44 12.56
CA VAL A 198 0.95 3.89 12.63
C VAL A 198 2.13 4.20 13.56
N ASP A 199 2.22 3.52 14.71
CA ASP A 199 3.33 3.67 15.66
C ASP A 199 4.69 3.33 15.04
N ILE A 200 4.76 2.22 14.29
CA ILE A 200 6.00 1.78 13.62
C ILE A 200 6.49 2.82 12.62
N TYR A 201 5.60 3.36 11.78
CA TYR A 201 5.99 4.28 10.71
C TYR A 201 6.15 5.73 11.17
N ALA A 202 5.37 6.18 12.16
CA ALA A 202 5.56 7.50 12.75
C ALA A 202 6.83 7.54 13.60
N ASN A 203 7.14 6.45 14.32
CA ASN A 203 8.33 6.35 15.17
C ASN A 203 8.52 7.60 16.04
N LEU A 204 7.48 7.96 16.80
CA LEU A 204 7.53 9.11 17.71
C LEU A 204 8.57 8.87 18.80
N ASP A 205 9.41 9.87 19.04
CA ASP A 205 10.33 9.88 20.17
C ASP A 205 9.61 10.17 21.49
N GLU A 206 10.33 10.11 22.61
CA GLU A 206 9.74 10.29 23.93
C GLU A 206 9.13 11.70 24.13
N ASN A 207 9.76 12.75 23.61
CA ASN A 207 9.23 14.11 23.72
C ASN A 207 7.99 14.30 22.85
N GLU A 208 8.01 13.75 21.63
CA GLU A 208 6.88 13.76 20.70
C GLU A 208 5.69 12.98 21.27
N ARG A 209 5.92 11.86 21.96
CA ARG A 209 4.89 11.09 22.67
C ARG A 209 4.29 11.88 23.82
N GLN A 210 5.11 12.57 24.60
CA GLN A 210 4.62 13.42 25.70
C GLN A 210 3.80 14.60 25.17
N HIS A 211 4.24 15.21 24.06
CA HIS A 211 3.49 16.27 23.38
C HIS A 211 2.13 15.76 22.88
N TYR A 212 2.11 14.60 22.23
CA TYR A 212 0.86 13.93 21.84
C TYR A 212 -0.05 13.70 23.06
N GLN A 213 0.51 13.28 24.19
CA GLN A 213 -0.25 13.06 25.43
C GLN A 213 -0.88 14.32 26.02
N GLN A 214 -0.23 15.45 25.89
CA GLN A 214 -0.73 16.73 26.40
C GLN A 214 -1.82 17.31 25.50
N ASP A 215 -1.61 17.29 24.20
CA ASP A 215 -2.45 18.01 23.24
C ASP A 215 -3.63 17.18 22.72
N TYR A 216 -3.54 15.84 22.83
CA TYR A 216 -4.56 14.90 22.37
C TYR A 216 -5.04 13.97 23.51
N ALA A 217 -5.04 14.46 24.75
CA ALA A 217 -5.42 13.71 25.95
C ALA A 217 -6.79 13.00 25.83
N GLU A 218 -7.79 13.62 25.21
CA GLU A 218 -9.12 13.00 24.97
C GLU A 218 -9.04 11.78 24.03
N GLU A 219 -8.13 11.79 23.06
CA GLU A 219 -7.90 10.67 22.15
C GLU A 219 -7.21 9.51 22.88
N ILE A 220 -6.36 9.82 23.86
CA ILE A 220 -5.64 8.84 24.69
C ILE A 220 -6.51 8.23 25.78
N GLU A 221 -7.35 8.99 26.48
CA GLU A 221 -8.28 8.40 27.47
C GLU A 221 -9.22 7.37 26.82
N THR A 222 -9.63 7.68 25.59
CA THR A 222 -10.40 6.76 24.76
C THR A 222 -9.55 5.51 24.46
N MET A 223 -8.26 5.66 24.11
CA MET A 223 -7.30 4.58 23.81
C MET A 223 -6.74 3.78 25.00
N SER A 224 -6.65 4.35 26.20
CA SER A 224 -6.17 3.65 27.41
C SER A 224 -7.29 2.80 28.03
N ALA A 225 -8.53 3.30 28.06
CA ALA A 225 -9.73 2.50 28.37
C ALA A 225 -9.94 1.31 27.41
N PHE A 226 -9.22 1.35 26.30
CA PHE A 226 -9.24 0.48 25.14
C PHE A 226 -8.13 -0.58 25.15
N ALA A 227 -7.01 -0.32 25.85
CA ALA A 227 -5.90 -1.25 26.09
C ALA A 227 -6.04 -1.99 27.43
N ASP A 228 -6.59 -1.34 28.46
CA ASP A 228 -6.74 -1.90 29.81
C ASP A 228 -7.81 -2.99 29.94
N ARG A 229 -8.54 -3.31 28.86
CA ARG A 229 -9.59 -4.36 28.86
C ARG A 229 -9.12 -5.75 28.41
N PHE A 230 -7.82 -5.91 28.09
CA PHE A 230 -7.24 -7.18 27.62
C PHE A 230 -5.92 -7.55 28.32
N ILE A 231 -5.63 -6.96 29.49
CA ILE A 231 -4.66 -7.49 30.46
C ILE A 231 -5.41 -8.22 31.55
#